data_AF-A0A2H3E0E8-F1
#
_entry.id   AF-A0A2H3E0E8-F1
#
_cell.length_a   1.000
_cell.length_b   1.000
_cell.length_c   1.000
_cell.angle_alpha   90.00
_cell.angle_beta   90.00
_cell.angle_gamma   90.00
#
_symmetry.space_group_name_H-M   'P 1'
#
loop_
_entity.id
_entity.type
_entity.pdbx_description
1 polymer ?
#
loop_
_entity_poly.entity_id
_entity_poly.type
_entity_poly.pdbx_seq_one_letter_code
_entity_poly.pdbx_strand_id
1 'polypeptide(L)'
;MASMDNTTVVGDRDTLRKDQDFSLQSRDFKSAITHGKQRQLQESHFSTTLDYMDEDRPFFVAIGKDGVTAALQKLDNQLVQAGRVNILSKKTPVSWIGREITPGQIGMINHGGSPKVVTRSGRYPGFPLRNWWARSWCGTRGLSDTVIEFQGLTVVQVAQNQAAVISDPQNHIFVIRNAGFVAFAVEGTYDVLSIVDQTHLPNSVKDRVTGSVLGSTHEVKMKSKINDRDERDFVVALFLNIPANNCAVLQRGDDLELLGAGQSVITNPSVTLRGLYTLGENQLEMPTKDIFTRDQVPVSLTIYLKWQLTEPLRLTKHGYNTPYDALRDKTQSILTQIVAHLDYSAMVKQRSFGPDNMEDGSDPSSAFLDALRTRAMDEMHEAALEYGIILKDLAVIDRQFKGDIASTMDKLTTRALQAQVEAANVDRENSNKVKQEEGALSVARIKAQSLNTQADADAYKVIAAAKAQAQRLRIEAEAAAEATRMAAEADAAAIRTKAKADAEVVDDFARQMEFRRMEVSRVKAFGSKTIFVPSEGLGSQLGNAMAVGMAANMGANSK
;
A
#
# COMPACT_ATOMS: atom_id res chain seq x y z
N MET A 1 28.40 14.87 48.73
CA MET A 1 29.00 13.73 48.01
C MET A 1 28.73 13.98 46.53
N ALA A 2 29.60 14.69 45.80
CA ALA A 2 30.82 14.18 45.14
C ALA A 2 30.51 12.87 44.39
N SER A 3 30.63 12.70 43.06
CA SER A 3 31.23 13.45 41.93
C SER A 3 30.68 12.73 40.66
N MET A 4 30.10 13.36 39.63
CA MET A 4 30.76 13.86 38.40
C MET A 4 31.99 13.04 37.98
N ASP A 5 32.27 12.66 36.74
CA ASP A 5 31.75 12.97 35.41
C ASP A 5 32.66 12.20 34.42
N ASN A 6 32.17 11.94 33.20
CA ASN A 6 32.95 11.98 31.93
C ASN A 6 34.09 10.94 31.71
N THR A 7 34.43 10.48 30.50
CA THR A 7 34.36 11.09 29.17
C THR A 7 34.64 10.05 28.08
N THR A 8 34.04 10.30 26.92
CA THR A 8 34.34 9.88 25.54
C THR A 8 35.82 9.95 25.15
N VAL A 9 36.34 9.01 24.34
CA VAL A 9 37.34 9.29 23.27
C VAL A 9 37.18 8.28 22.11
N VAL A 10 37.36 8.81 20.90
CA VAL A 10 37.25 8.29 19.54
C VAL A 10 38.62 7.83 19.00
N GLY A 11 38.62 6.88 18.05
CA GLY A 11 39.74 6.59 17.13
C GLY A 11 40.39 5.22 17.37
N ASP A 12 40.98 4.52 16.40
CA ASP A 12 41.14 4.68 14.96
C ASP A 12 41.58 3.29 14.43
N ARG A 13 41.63 3.19 13.10
CA ARG A 13 41.98 2.07 12.22
C ARG A 13 43.19 1.18 12.57
N ASP A 14 43.06 -0.05 12.06
CA ASP A 14 44.08 -0.94 11.47
C ASP A 14 45.27 -1.38 12.34
N THR A 15 45.40 -2.69 12.58
CA THR A 15 46.47 -3.54 12.01
C THR A 15 46.59 -4.94 12.67
N LEU A 16 46.98 -5.93 11.85
CA LEU A 16 47.68 -7.21 12.16
C LEU A 16 46.83 -8.39 12.69
N ARG A 17 46.48 -9.40 11.85
CA ARG A 17 47.29 -10.58 11.44
C ARG A 17 48.06 -11.26 12.59
N LYS A 18 47.56 -12.40 13.11
CA LYS A 18 47.99 -13.78 12.75
C LYS A 18 47.56 -14.85 13.77
N ASP A 19 47.05 -15.95 13.22
CA ASP A 19 47.31 -17.36 13.53
C ASP A 19 47.25 -17.87 14.97
N GLN A 20 46.27 -18.72 15.25
CA GLN A 20 46.49 -20.02 15.90
C GLN A 20 45.55 -21.08 15.31
N ASP A 21 46.14 -21.92 14.45
CA ASP A 21 45.63 -23.24 14.06
C ASP A 21 45.75 -24.20 15.24
N PHE A 22 44.80 -25.14 15.39
CA PHE A 22 45.07 -26.57 15.60
C PHE A 22 43.76 -27.40 15.49
N SER A 23 43.58 -28.04 14.31
CA SER A 23 43.30 -29.49 14.10
C SER A 23 42.02 -30.11 14.70
N LEU A 24 41.22 -31.02 14.14
CA LEU A 24 41.18 -32.00 13.03
C LEU A 24 39.65 -32.23 12.80
N GLN A 25 39.08 -32.52 11.64
CA GLN A 25 39.22 -33.76 10.86
C GLN A 25 38.34 -33.64 9.61
N SER A 26 38.92 -34.05 8.49
CA SER A 26 38.37 -34.07 7.13
C SER A 26 37.27 -35.11 6.92
N ARG A 27 36.18 -34.69 6.26
CA ARG A 27 35.43 -35.55 5.33
C ARG A 27 35.18 -34.79 4.03
N ASP A 28 35.81 -35.26 2.98
CA ASP A 28 35.72 -34.79 1.61
C ASP A 28 34.28 -34.85 1.08
N PHE A 29 33.78 -33.72 0.58
CA PHE A 29 32.83 -33.72 -0.53
C PHE A 29 33.25 -32.66 -1.53
N LYS A 30 33.70 -33.14 -2.70
CA LYS A 30 34.10 -32.36 -3.86
C LYS A 30 32.99 -31.41 -4.29
N SER A 31 33.29 -30.12 -4.30
CA SER A 31 32.49 -29.07 -4.90
C SER A 31 32.56 -29.16 -6.43
N ALA A 32 31.51 -29.65 -7.06
CA ALA A 32 31.26 -29.43 -8.49
C ALA A 32 30.31 -28.24 -8.64
N ILE A 33 30.87 -27.12 -9.07
CA ILE A 33 30.14 -25.94 -9.56
C ILE A 33 29.25 -26.43 -10.70
N THR A 34 27.94 -26.50 -10.46
CA THR A 34 26.96 -26.82 -11.49
C THR A 34 26.23 -25.54 -11.84
N HIS A 35 26.49 -25.04 -13.05
CA HIS A 35 25.74 -23.95 -13.67
C HIS A 35 24.24 -24.20 -13.57
N GLY A 36 23.50 -23.12 -13.31
CA GLY A 36 22.05 -23.11 -13.14
C GLY A 36 21.34 -23.85 -14.26
N LYS A 37 20.60 -24.90 -13.89
CA LYS A 37 19.58 -25.50 -14.74
C LYS A 37 18.52 -24.43 -15.01
N GLN A 38 18.55 -23.87 -16.21
CA GLN A 38 17.31 -23.46 -16.87
C GLN A 38 16.34 -24.65 -16.79
N ARG A 39 15.16 -24.41 -16.22
CA ARG A 39 14.01 -25.31 -16.32
C ARG A 39 13.76 -25.54 -17.81
N GLN A 40 14.26 -26.64 -18.36
CA GLN A 40 13.77 -27.17 -19.63
C GLN A 40 12.29 -27.45 -19.41
N LEU A 41 11.43 -26.67 -20.08
CA LEU A 41 10.08 -27.10 -20.38
C LEU A 41 10.20 -28.49 -21.01
N GLN A 42 9.60 -29.50 -20.37
CA GLN A 42 9.52 -30.85 -20.91
C GLN A 42 8.98 -30.75 -22.34
N GLU A 43 9.67 -31.41 -23.28
CA GLU A 43 9.18 -31.56 -24.64
C GLU A 43 7.75 -32.10 -24.60
N SER A 44 6.84 -31.35 -25.22
CA SER A 44 5.41 -31.61 -25.21
C SER A 44 5.10 -32.91 -25.96
N HIS A 45 4.80 -33.98 -25.21
CA HIS A 45 4.65 -35.35 -25.71
C HIS A 45 3.51 -35.49 -26.74
N PHE A 46 2.46 -34.66 -26.66
CA PHE A 46 1.37 -34.63 -27.65
C PHE A 46 1.68 -33.81 -28.91
N SER A 47 2.71 -32.97 -28.87
CA SER A 47 3.17 -32.16 -30.01
C SER A 47 4.30 -32.81 -30.80
N THR A 48 4.79 -33.98 -30.37
CA THR A 48 5.89 -34.70 -31.00
C THR A 48 5.51 -35.04 -32.43
N THR A 49 5.86 -34.15 -33.35
CA THR A 49 6.03 -34.47 -34.76
C THR A 49 7.18 -35.45 -34.80
N LEU A 50 6.87 -36.75 -34.81
CA LEU A 50 7.79 -37.72 -35.41
C LEU A 50 8.22 -37.10 -36.73
N ASP A 51 9.52 -36.83 -36.87
CA ASP A 51 10.07 -36.17 -38.04
C ASP A 51 9.85 -37.14 -39.20
N TYR A 52 8.75 -36.95 -39.92
CA TYR A 52 8.27 -37.89 -40.94
C TYR A 52 9.29 -38.04 -42.09
N MET A 53 10.26 -37.13 -42.14
CA MET A 53 11.41 -37.17 -43.05
C MET A 53 12.46 -38.23 -42.67
N ASP A 54 12.45 -38.74 -41.43
CA ASP A 54 13.45 -39.71 -40.92
C ASP A 54 13.02 -41.18 -41.14
N GLU A 55 11.77 -41.42 -41.55
CA GLU A 55 11.33 -42.75 -41.97
C GLU A 55 11.84 -43.06 -43.38
N ASP A 56 12.66 -44.11 -43.51
CA ASP A 56 13.15 -44.62 -44.80
C ASP A 56 11.99 -45.15 -45.66
N ARG A 57 11.40 -44.26 -46.46
CA ARG A 57 10.31 -44.56 -47.38
C ARG A 57 10.82 -44.75 -48.81
N PRO A 58 10.33 -45.75 -49.55
CA PRO A 58 10.74 -45.96 -50.93
C PRO A 58 10.32 -44.77 -51.80
N PHE A 59 11.28 -44.24 -52.57
CA PHE A 59 11.06 -43.14 -53.53
C PHE A 59 10.59 -41.83 -52.88
N PHE A 60 10.98 -41.58 -51.63
CA PHE A 60 10.76 -40.33 -50.93
C PHE A 60 12.11 -39.66 -50.65
N VAL A 61 12.31 -38.44 -51.15
CA VAL A 61 13.61 -37.73 -51.01
C VAL A 61 13.37 -36.32 -50.49
N ALA A 62 13.94 -35.99 -49.33
CA ALA A 62 13.93 -34.63 -48.81
C ALA A 62 14.78 -33.68 -49.67
N ILE A 63 14.28 -32.46 -49.87
CA ILE A 63 14.98 -31.39 -50.58
C ILE A 63 16.03 -30.78 -49.64
N GLY A 64 17.30 -31.02 -49.95
CA GLY A 64 18.43 -30.43 -49.23
C GLY A 64 18.89 -29.09 -49.81
N LYS A 65 20.09 -28.67 -49.40
CA LYS A 65 20.74 -27.41 -49.84
C LYS A 65 20.95 -27.32 -51.35
N ASP A 66 21.06 -28.48 -52.02
CA ASP A 66 21.28 -28.58 -53.47
C ASP A 66 19.99 -28.36 -54.29
N GLY A 67 18.85 -28.14 -53.63
CA GLY A 67 17.58 -27.78 -54.25
C GLY A 67 16.82 -28.92 -54.92
N VAL A 68 15.70 -28.57 -55.58
CA VAL A 68 14.74 -29.50 -56.19
C VAL A 68 15.37 -30.37 -57.28
N THR A 69 16.28 -29.81 -58.08
CA THR A 69 16.92 -30.53 -59.20
C THR A 69 17.81 -31.67 -58.72
N ALA A 70 18.56 -31.47 -57.64
CA ALA A 70 19.38 -32.51 -57.03
C ALA A 70 18.51 -33.59 -56.36
N ALA A 71 17.42 -33.20 -55.71
CA ALA A 71 16.46 -34.15 -55.15
C ALA A 71 15.82 -35.03 -56.24
N LEU A 72 15.42 -34.44 -57.39
CA LEU A 72 14.92 -35.17 -58.56
C LEU A 72 15.95 -36.15 -59.14
N GLN A 73 17.24 -35.79 -59.15
CA GLN A 73 18.31 -36.69 -59.59
C GLN A 73 18.51 -37.87 -58.62
N LYS A 74 18.46 -37.63 -57.31
CA LYS A 74 18.52 -38.70 -56.31
C LYS A 74 17.34 -39.65 -56.45
N LEU A 75 16.14 -39.12 -56.65
CA LEU A 75 14.93 -39.92 -56.88
C LEU A 75 15.03 -40.74 -58.17
N ASP A 76 15.52 -40.14 -59.27
CA ASP A 76 15.73 -40.85 -60.54
C ASP A 76 16.71 -42.02 -60.38
N ASN A 77 17.80 -41.81 -59.64
CA ASN A 77 18.78 -42.85 -59.34
C ASN A 77 18.16 -43.98 -58.51
N GLN A 78 17.37 -43.67 -57.48
CA GLN A 78 16.66 -44.67 -56.67
C GLN A 78 15.69 -45.49 -57.52
N LEU A 79 14.96 -44.85 -58.45
CA LEU A 79 14.04 -45.55 -59.35
C LEU A 79 14.76 -46.46 -60.33
N VAL A 80 15.86 -45.99 -60.93
CA VAL A 80 16.67 -46.80 -61.85
C VAL A 80 17.31 -47.98 -61.12
N GLN A 81 17.81 -47.79 -59.90
CA GLN A 81 18.35 -48.88 -59.06
C GLN A 81 17.29 -49.92 -58.71
N ALA A 82 16.04 -49.50 -58.50
CA ALA A 82 14.90 -50.39 -58.27
C ALA A 82 14.35 -51.02 -59.58
N GLY A 83 14.99 -50.81 -60.73
CA GLY A 83 14.55 -51.36 -62.03
C GLY A 83 13.32 -50.68 -62.63
N ARG A 84 12.95 -49.48 -62.16
CA ARG A 84 11.77 -48.74 -62.60
C ARG A 84 12.09 -47.74 -63.70
N VAL A 85 11.04 -47.20 -64.31
CA VAL A 85 11.14 -46.20 -65.38
C VAL A 85 11.72 -44.90 -64.80
N ASN A 86 12.76 -44.37 -65.45
CA ASN A 86 13.40 -43.12 -65.04
C ASN A 86 12.43 -41.92 -65.13
N ILE A 87 12.53 -40.93 -64.26
CA ILE A 87 11.71 -39.71 -64.31
C ILE A 87 12.43 -38.60 -65.08
N LEU A 88 13.77 -38.55 -65.05
CA LEU A 88 14.50 -37.50 -65.77
C LEU A 88 14.59 -37.80 -67.27
N SER A 89 14.17 -36.83 -68.08
CA SER A 89 14.26 -36.93 -69.53
C SER A 89 15.70 -36.74 -70.01
N LYS A 90 16.13 -37.59 -70.94
CA LYS A 90 17.44 -37.49 -71.61
C LYS A 90 17.46 -36.46 -72.75
N LYS A 91 16.34 -35.77 -73.02
CA LYS A 91 16.27 -34.76 -74.08
C LYS A 91 17.21 -33.59 -73.77
N THR A 92 17.91 -33.11 -74.79
CA THR A 92 18.74 -31.91 -74.73
C THR A 92 18.07 -30.74 -75.47
N PRO A 93 18.25 -29.50 -74.99
CA PRO A 93 17.73 -28.33 -75.67
C PRO A 93 18.48 -28.09 -77.00
N VAL A 94 17.81 -27.45 -77.95
CA VAL A 94 18.35 -26.95 -79.22
C VAL A 94 18.11 -25.44 -79.31
N SER A 95 18.87 -24.73 -80.15
CA SER A 95 18.83 -23.26 -80.23
C SER A 95 17.69 -22.69 -81.09
N TRP A 96 17.18 -23.46 -82.06
CA TRP A 96 16.44 -22.90 -83.20
C TRP A 96 14.96 -23.28 -83.28
N ILE A 97 14.49 -24.32 -82.58
CA ILE A 97 13.09 -24.80 -82.70
C ILE A 97 12.57 -25.41 -81.40
N GLY A 98 11.26 -25.28 -81.18
CA GLY A 98 10.53 -26.04 -80.17
C GLY A 98 10.01 -25.21 -79.01
N ARG A 99 9.53 -25.91 -77.96
CA ARG A 99 8.94 -25.28 -76.77
C ARG A 99 10.05 -24.80 -75.84
N GLU A 100 9.98 -23.54 -75.43
CA GLU A 100 10.99 -22.92 -74.59
C GLU A 100 10.73 -23.18 -73.12
N ILE A 101 11.77 -23.60 -72.38
CA ILE A 101 11.80 -23.63 -70.92
C ILE A 101 12.73 -22.52 -70.47
N THR A 102 12.21 -21.54 -69.73
CA THR A 102 13.02 -20.47 -69.16
C THR A 102 13.84 -20.98 -67.96
N PRO A 103 14.98 -20.35 -67.64
CA PRO A 103 15.69 -20.63 -66.40
C PRO A 103 14.76 -20.49 -65.19
N GLY A 104 14.82 -21.44 -64.25
CA GLY A 104 13.90 -21.48 -63.11
C GLY A 104 12.57 -22.20 -63.39
N GLN A 105 12.38 -22.79 -64.57
CA GLN A 105 11.26 -23.68 -64.87
C GLN A 105 11.71 -25.12 -65.16
N ILE A 106 10.83 -26.07 -64.89
CA ILE A 106 10.91 -27.45 -65.35
C ILE A 106 9.88 -27.72 -66.45
N GLY A 107 10.25 -28.53 -67.42
CA GLY A 107 9.35 -29.03 -68.46
C GLY A 107 8.78 -30.38 -68.06
N MET A 108 7.47 -30.57 -68.27
CA MET A 108 6.76 -31.82 -67.98
C MET A 108 6.32 -32.49 -69.27
N ILE A 109 6.67 -33.76 -69.39
CA ILE A 109 6.35 -34.62 -70.53
C ILE A 109 5.66 -35.86 -70.01
N ASN A 110 4.46 -36.15 -70.50
CA ASN A 110 3.82 -37.44 -70.28
C ASN A 110 4.40 -38.44 -71.29
N HIS A 111 4.92 -39.58 -70.81
CA HIS A 111 5.39 -40.67 -71.64
C HIS A 111 4.61 -41.95 -71.33
N GLY A 112 3.51 -42.17 -72.04
CA GLY A 112 2.68 -43.36 -71.88
C GLY A 112 2.11 -43.53 -70.48
N GLY A 113 1.81 -42.43 -69.78
CA GLY A 113 1.34 -42.41 -68.40
C GLY A 113 2.44 -42.26 -67.34
N SER A 114 3.72 -42.33 -67.73
CA SER A 114 4.85 -42.07 -66.82
C SER A 114 5.31 -40.61 -66.88
N PRO A 115 5.56 -39.96 -65.72
CA PRO A 115 6.05 -38.60 -65.70
C PRO A 115 7.50 -38.54 -66.17
N LYS A 116 7.78 -37.63 -67.11
CA LYS A 116 9.14 -37.26 -67.49
C LYS A 116 9.37 -35.78 -67.25
N VAL A 117 10.42 -35.45 -66.50
CA VAL A 117 10.79 -34.08 -66.15
C VAL A 117 12.05 -33.66 -66.89
N VAL A 118 12.06 -32.44 -67.40
CA VAL A 118 13.18 -31.80 -68.08
C VAL A 118 13.64 -30.62 -67.23
N THR A 119 14.89 -30.64 -66.77
CA THR A 119 15.43 -29.64 -65.83
C THR A 119 16.34 -28.59 -66.48
N ARG A 120 16.82 -28.82 -67.71
CA ARG A 120 17.71 -27.88 -68.41
C ARG A 120 16.90 -26.81 -69.15
N SER A 121 17.25 -25.54 -68.98
CA SER A 121 16.65 -24.45 -69.75
C SER A 121 17.02 -24.49 -71.23
N GLY A 122 16.14 -24.00 -72.10
CA GLY A 122 16.34 -23.94 -73.55
C GLY A 122 15.12 -24.42 -74.34
N ARG A 123 15.22 -24.50 -75.67
CA ARG A 123 14.11 -24.91 -76.54
C ARG A 123 14.16 -26.40 -76.82
N TYR A 124 13.03 -27.08 -76.65
CA TYR A 124 12.93 -28.53 -76.83
C TYR A 124 12.17 -28.85 -78.11
N PRO A 125 12.77 -29.59 -79.05
CA PRO A 125 12.10 -29.94 -80.28
C PRO A 125 10.94 -30.91 -79.98
N GLY A 126 10.02 -30.99 -80.93
CA GLY A 126 8.87 -31.91 -80.89
C GLY A 126 9.26 -33.37 -80.68
N PHE A 127 8.27 -34.24 -80.54
CA PHE A 127 8.54 -35.67 -80.41
C PHE A 127 8.79 -36.30 -81.79
N PRO A 128 9.75 -37.23 -81.91
CA PRO A 128 9.97 -37.94 -83.17
C PRO A 128 8.70 -38.73 -83.54
N LEU A 129 8.37 -38.76 -84.84
CA LEU A 129 7.14 -39.35 -85.40
C LEU A 129 6.89 -40.79 -84.93
N ARG A 130 7.94 -41.57 -84.67
CA ARG A 130 7.85 -42.97 -84.22
C ARG A 130 7.19 -43.14 -82.83
N ASN A 131 7.36 -42.16 -81.94
CA ASN A 131 6.88 -42.21 -80.56
C ASN A 131 5.96 -41.02 -80.21
N TRP A 132 5.39 -40.37 -81.22
CA TRP A 132 4.52 -39.19 -81.06
C TRP A 132 3.23 -39.52 -80.29
N TRP A 133 2.66 -40.71 -80.52
CA TRP A 133 1.38 -41.14 -79.96
C TRP A 133 1.43 -41.41 -78.45
N ALA A 134 2.60 -41.76 -77.91
CA ALA A 134 2.80 -42.04 -76.50
C ALA A 134 3.41 -40.87 -75.73
N ARG A 135 3.65 -39.71 -76.38
CA ARG A 135 4.36 -38.58 -75.76
C ARG A 135 3.60 -37.27 -75.97
N SER A 136 3.18 -36.66 -74.86
CA SER A 136 2.57 -35.34 -74.88
C SER A 136 3.32 -34.39 -73.96
N TRP A 137 3.45 -33.13 -74.40
CA TRP A 137 4.02 -32.07 -73.58
C TRP A 137 2.91 -31.49 -72.72
N CYS A 138 3.05 -31.59 -71.41
CA CYS A 138 2.01 -31.19 -70.45
C CYS A 138 2.18 -29.77 -69.93
N GLY A 139 3.33 -29.12 -70.16
CA GLY A 139 3.55 -27.71 -69.80
C GLY A 139 4.91 -27.47 -69.19
N THR A 140 5.11 -26.26 -68.69
CA THR A 140 6.22 -25.89 -67.81
C THR A 140 5.68 -25.50 -66.43
N ARG A 141 6.46 -25.75 -65.38
CA ARG A 141 6.18 -25.35 -64.00
C ARG A 141 7.38 -24.63 -63.42
N GLY A 142 7.17 -23.71 -62.50
CA GLY A 142 8.25 -23.05 -61.79
C GLY A 142 8.97 -24.03 -60.87
N LEU A 143 10.30 -23.96 -60.81
CA LEU A 143 11.09 -24.64 -59.77
C LEU A 143 10.77 -24.11 -58.38
N SER A 144 10.27 -22.87 -58.30
CA SER A 144 9.82 -22.21 -57.08
C SER A 144 8.34 -22.41 -56.77
N ASP A 145 7.60 -23.17 -57.60
CA ASP A 145 6.20 -23.47 -57.31
C ASP A 145 6.14 -24.32 -56.04
N THR A 146 5.23 -23.97 -55.12
CA THR A 146 5.14 -24.64 -53.82
C THR A 146 4.70 -26.09 -53.92
N VAL A 147 3.88 -26.42 -54.92
CA VAL A 147 3.39 -27.77 -55.19
C VAL A 147 3.42 -28.05 -56.69
N ILE A 148 4.02 -29.18 -57.06
CA ILE A 148 4.02 -29.71 -58.41
C ILE A 148 3.55 -31.16 -58.35
N GLU A 149 2.32 -31.40 -58.80
CA GLU A 149 1.75 -32.73 -58.93
C GLU A 149 1.67 -33.11 -60.41
N PHE A 150 2.28 -34.23 -60.78
CA PHE A 150 2.29 -34.71 -62.14
C PHE A 150 2.45 -36.25 -62.23
N GLN A 151 1.35 -36.95 -62.55
CA GLN A 151 1.33 -38.40 -62.83
C GLN A 151 2.06 -39.25 -61.77
N GLY A 152 1.74 -39.05 -60.49
CA GLY A 152 2.35 -39.77 -59.37
C GLY A 152 3.68 -39.19 -58.85
N LEU A 153 4.26 -38.21 -59.56
CA LEU A 153 5.34 -37.37 -59.03
C LEU A 153 4.73 -36.20 -58.25
N THR A 154 5.12 -36.07 -56.99
CA THR A 154 4.74 -34.95 -56.13
C THR A 154 6.01 -34.24 -55.65
N VAL A 155 6.11 -32.95 -55.94
CA VAL A 155 7.16 -32.06 -55.41
C VAL A 155 6.46 -31.05 -54.51
N VAL A 156 6.92 -30.94 -53.27
CA VAL A 156 6.44 -29.92 -52.33
C VAL A 156 7.63 -29.13 -51.83
N GLN A 157 7.53 -27.81 -51.91
CA GLN A 157 8.52 -26.88 -51.38
C GLN A 157 7.79 -25.82 -50.55
N VAL A 158 8.04 -25.80 -49.24
CA VAL A 158 7.46 -24.79 -48.35
C VAL A 158 8.50 -23.77 -47.90
N ALA A 159 8.07 -22.51 -47.78
CA ALA A 159 8.89 -21.43 -47.25
C ALA A 159 9.09 -21.55 -45.72
N GLN A 160 9.99 -20.75 -45.15
CA GLN A 160 10.39 -20.78 -43.74
C GLN A 160 9.26 -20.50 -42.71
N ASN A 161 8.12 -19.97 -43.15
CA ASN A 161 6.96 -19.72 -42.28
C ASN A 161 5.73 -20.53 -42.72
N GLN A 162 5.90 -21.41 -43.71
CA GLN A 162 4.82 -22.22 -44.25
C GLN A 162 4.98 -23.68 -43.81
N ALA A 163 3.84 -24.35 -43.73
CA ALA A 163 3.78 -25.79 -43.57
C ALA A 163 2.87 -26.38 -44.62
N ALA A 164 3.23 -27.55 -45.14
CA ALA A 164 2.35 -28.33 -45.99
C ALA A 164 1.83 -29.50 -45.18
N VAL A 165 0.52 -29.74 -45.25
CA VAL A 165 -0.14 -30.94 -44.74
C VAL A 165 -0.33 -31.89 -45.90
N ILE A 166 0.25 -33.08 -45.81
CA ILE A 166 0.24 -34.08 -46.88
C ILE A 166 -0.42 -35.35 -46.39
N SER A 167 -1.22 -35.97 -47.26
CA SER A 167 -1.68 -37.34 -47.10
C SER A 167 -0.80 -38.27 -47.94
N ASP A 168 -0.23 -39.27 -47.28
CA ASP A 168 0.49 -40.38 -47.91
C ASP A 168 -0.49 -41.33 -48.64
N PRO A 169 -0.04 -42.18 -49.60
CA PRO A 169 -0.89 -43.20 -50.22
C PRO A 169 -1.55 -44.17 -49.26
N GLN A 170 -0.99 -44.33 -48.04
CA GLN A 170 -1.57 -45.13 -46.96
C GLN A 170 -2.55 -44.33 -46.07
N ASN A 171 -2.93 -43.12 -46.47
CA ASN A 171 -3.75 -42.17 -45.71
C ASN A 171 -3.15 -41.73 -44.37
N HIS A 172 -1.82 -41.79 -44.24
CA HIS A 172 -1.12 -41.20 -43.10
C HIS A 172 -0.93 -39.70 -43.34
N ILE A 173 -1.33 -38.89 -42.37
CA ILE A 173 -1.18 -37.43 -42.43
C ILE A 173 0.13 -37.04 -41.76
N PHE A 174 0.91 -36.21 -42.45
CA PHE A 174 2.13 -35.64 -41.91
C PHE A 174 2.30 -34.19 -42.37
N VAL A 175 3.16 -33.47 -41.64
CA VAL A 175 3.35 -32.04 -41.84
C VAL A 175 4.82 -31.76 -42.06
N ILE A 176 5.12 -31.04 -43.14
CA ILE A 176 6.48 -30.60 -43.45
C ILE A 176 6.58 -29.11 -43.17
N ARG A 177 7.60 -28.72 -42.40
CA ARG A 177 7.90 -27.33 -42.08
C ARG A 177 9.29 -26.99 -42.60
N ASN A 178 9.46 -25.80 -43.16
CA ASN A 178 10.77 -25.23 -43.49
C ASN A 178 11.64 -26.08 -44.42
N ALA A 179 11.03 -26.99 -45.15
CA ALA A 179 11.70 -27.98 -45.99
C ALA A 179 10.84 -28.29 -47.21
N GLY A 180 11.27 -29.27 -47.99
CA GLY A 180 10.47 -29.81 -49.07
C GLY A 180 10.84 -31.24 -49.34
N PHE A 181 10.09 -31.90 -50.20
CA PHE A 181 10.39 -33.25 -50.65
C PHE A 181 10.00 -33.44 -52.10
N VAL A 182 10.57 -34.47 -52.70
CA VAL A 182 10.19 -35.02 -53.99
C VAL A 182 9.87 -36.49 -53.74
N ALA A 183 8.65 -36.90 -54.06
CA ALA A 183 8.26 -38.30 -53.97
C ALA A 183 7.64 -38.80 -55.26
N PHE A 184 7.81 -40.08 -55.53
CA PHE A 184 7.09 -40.79 -56.58
C PHE A 184 6.30 -41.95 -56.00
N ALA A 185 4.97 -41.81 -55.99
CA ALA A 185 4.07 -42.86 -55.54
C ALA A 185 3.85 -43.87 -56.68
N VAL A 186 4.12 -45.14 -56.38
CA VAL A 186 3.88 -46.26 -57.29
C VAL A 186 2.43 -46.71 -57.22
N GLU A 187 1.91 -46.76 -55.99
CA GLU A 187 0.54 -47.12 -55.64
C GLU A 187 -0.02 -45.96 -54.83
N GLY A 188 -1.18 -45.43 -55.25
CA GLY A 188 -1.78 -44.21 -54.70
C GLY A 188 -1.03 -42.92 -55.07
N THR A 189 -1.32 -41.84 -54.35
CA THR A 189 -0.76 -40.50 -54.57
C THR A 189 -0.41 -39.83 -53.24
N TYR A 190 0.62 -38.99 -53.26
CA TYR A 190 0.86 -38.03 -52.19
C TYR A 190 0.03 -36.79 -52.48
N ASP A 191 -1.02 -36.59 -51.70
CA ASP A 191 -1.98 -35.51 -51.91
C ASP A 191 -1.67 -34.35 -50.95
N VAL A 192 -1.43 -33.16 -51.50
CA VAL A 192 -1.24 -31.96 -50.67
C VAL A 192 -2.61 -31.41 -50.26
N LEU A 193 -2.96 -31.58 -48.99
CA LEU A 193 -4.26 -31.18 -48.47
C LEU A 193 -4.36 -29.66 -48.28
N SER A 194 -3.31 -29.05 -47.73
CA SER A 194 -3.28 -27.60 -47.49
C SER A 194 -1.84 -27.09 -47.31
N ILE A 195 -1.61 -25.84 -47.70
CA ILE A 195 -0.40 -25.08 -47.41
C ILE A 195 -0.81 -23.95 -46.47
N VAL A 196 -0.26 -23.97 -45.26
CA VAL A 196 -0.65 -23.08 -44.17
C VAL A 196 0.50 -22.14 -43.85
N ASP A 197 0.23 -20.84 -43.81
CA ASP A 197 1.14 -19.85 -43.20
C ASP A 197 1.00 -19.93 -41.67
N GLN A 198 2.06 -20.35 -41.00
CA GLN A 198 2.08 -20.53 -39.54
C GLN A 198 2.02 -19.19 -38.79
N THR A 199 2.37 -18.08 -39.45
CA THR A 199 2.39 -16.75 -38.83
C THR A 199 1.02 -16.08 -38.83
N HIS A 200 0.26 -16.19 -39.93
CA HIS A 200 -1.03 -15.54 -40.12
C HIS A 200 -2.17 -16.57 -40.20
N LEU A 201 -2.48 -17.22 -39.09
CA LEU A 201 -3.62 -18.14 -39.02
C LEU A 201 -4.96 -17.37 -39.03
N PRO A 202 -5.97 -17.85 -39.76
CA PRO A 202 -7.22 -17.12 -40.01
C PRO A 202 -8.12 -16.96 -38.79
N ASN A 203 -8.18 -17.94 -37.89
CA ASN A 203 -9.12 -17.90 -36.75
C ASN A 203 -8.43 -17.36 -35.51
N SER A 204 -8.64 -16.08 -35.20
CA SER A 204 -8.16 -15.49 -33.95
C SER A 204 -9.13 -15.76 -32.80
N VAL A 205 -8.62 -16.36 -31.72
CA VAL A 205 -9.36 -16.63 -30.48
C VAL A 205 -9.09 -15.49 -29.50
N LYS A 206 -10.15 -14.82 -29.08
CA LYS A 206 -10.09 -13.74 -28.08
C LYS A 206 -10.75 -14.18 -26.79
N ASP A 207 -10.22 -13.70 -25.68
CA ASP A 207 -10.90 -13.80 -24.40
C ASP A 207 -12.20 -13.00 -24.46
N ARG A 208 -13.31 -13.61 -24.02
CA ARG A 208 -14.63 -12.97 -24.01
C ARG A 208 -14.72 -11.84 -22.99
N VAL A 209 -13.94 -11.94 -21.91
CA VAL A 209 -14.01 -11.02 -20.79
C VAL A 209 -13.07 -9.84 -21.01
N THR A 210 -11.78 -10.11 -21.25
CA THR A 210 -10.78 -9.04 -21.42
C THR A 210 -10.65 -8.52 -22.85
N GLY A 211 -11.17 -9.25 -23.85
CA GLY A 211 -10.98 -8.91 -25.27
C GLY A 211 -9.57 -9.18 -25.81
N SER A 212 -8.65 -9.64 -24.97
CA SER A 212 -7.27 -9.95 -25.33
C SER A 212 -7.20 -11.11 -26.31
N VAL A 213 -6.29 -11.04 -27.29
CA VAL A 213 -6.06 -12.14 -28.23
C VAL A 213 -5.27 -13.24 -27.52
N LEU A 214 -5.90 -14.40 -27.36
CA LEU A 214 -5.32 -15.57 -26.69
C LEU A 214 -4.44 -16.39 -27.64
N GLY A 215 -4.78 -16.40 -28.92
CA GLY A 215 -3.98 -17.01 -29.98
C GLY A 215 -4.75 -17.10 -31.28
N SER A 216 -4.16 -17.76 -32.27
CA SER A 216 -4.82 -18.03 -33.54
C SER A 216 -4.74 -19.52 -33.88
N THR A 217 -5.76 -20.03 -34.54
CA THR A 217 -5.90 -21.45 -34.89
C THR A 217 -6.25 -21.64 -36.37
N HIS A 218 -5.88 -22.79 -36.93
CA HIS A 218 -6.35 -23.22 -38.24
C HIS A 218 -6.51 -24.74 -38.26
N GLU A 219 -7.71 -25.19 -38.63
CA GLU A 219 -8.03 -26.60 -38.79
C GLU A 219 -7.99 -26.97 -40.26
N VAL A 220 -7.10 -27.89 -40.62
CA VAL A 220 -7.09 -28.51 -41.93
C VAL A 220 -8.02 -29.71 -41.89
N LYS A 221 -8.97 -29.77 -42.84
CA LYS A 221 -10.00 -30.79 -42.91
C LYS A 221 -9.81 -31.66 -44.15
N MET A 222 -10.02 -32.97 -43.99
CA MET A 222 -10.06 -33.93 -45.08
C MET A 222 -11.47 -34.50 -45.19
N LYS A 223 -12.00 -34.52 -46.41
CA LYS A 223 -13.28 -35.18 -46.71
C LYS A 223 -13.06 -36.67 -46.79
N SER A 224 -13.76 -37.44 -45.94
CA SER A 224 -13.78 -38.89 -46.04
C SER A 224 -15.21 -39.39 -46.26
N LYS A 225 -15.35 -40.34 -47.18
CA LYS A 225 -16.61 -41.04 -47.45
C LYS A 225 -16.69 -42.23 -46.51
N ILE A 226 -17.46 -42.07 -45.44
CA ILE A 226 -17.71 -43.16 -44.47
C ILE A 226 -18.71 -44.16 -45.05
N ASN A 227 -19.67 -43.67 -45.84
CA ASN A 227 -20.68 -44.45 -46.55
C ASN A 227 -21.01 -43.77 -47.88
N ASP A 228 -21.58 -44.52 -48.82
CA ASP A 228 -21.88 -44.11 -50.22
C ASP A 228 -22.81 -42.87 -50.37
N ARG A 229 -23.27 -42.27 -49.26
CA ARG A 229 -24.17 -41.10 -49.23
C ARG A 229 -23.73 -39.95 -48.33
N ASP A 230 -22.83 -40.16 -47.37
CA ASP A 230 -22.45 -39.12 -46.39
C ASP A 230 -20.94 -38.85 -46.44
N GLU A 231 -20.59 -37.65 -46.90
CA GLU A 231 -19.25 -37.09 -46.76
C GLU A 231 -19.15 -36.38 -45.40
N ARG A 232 -18.15 -36.74 -44.59
CA ARG A 232 -17.83 -36.03 -43.35
C ARG A 232 -16.44 -35.42 -43.43
N ASP A 233 -16.33 -34.20 -42.94
CA ASP A 233 -15.07 -33.50 -42.78
C ASP A 233 -14.40 -33.95 -41.47
N PHE A 234 -13.20 -34.51 -41.57
CA PHE A 234 -12.36 -34.88 -40.43
C PHE A 234 -11.23 -33.87 -40.29
N VAL A 235 -10.97 -33.38 -39.07
CA VAL A 235 -9.81 -32.52 -38.80
C VAL A 235 -8.56 -33.39 -38.79
N VAL A 236 -7.65 -33.12 -39.73
CA VAL A 236 -6.42 -33.90 -39.93
C VAL A 236 -5.19 -33.23 -39.34
N ALA A 237 -5.21 -31.90 -39.25
CA ALA A 237 -4.15 -31.15 -38.59
C ALA A 237 -4.73 -29.87 -37.97
N LEU A 238 -4.29 -29.56 -36.75
CA LEU A 238 -4.59 -28.33 -36.04
C LEU A 238 -3.32 -27.51 -35.89
N PHE A 239 -3.30 -26.33 -36.50
CA PHE A 239 -2.25 -25.35 -36.34
C PHE A 239 -2.61 -24.38 -35.23
N LEU A 240 -1.65 -24.10 -34.36
CA LEU A 240 -1.77 -23.19 -33.23
C LEU A 240 -0.63 -22.18 -33.30
N ASN A 241 -0.95 -20.89 -33.23
CA ASN A 241 -0.01 -19.82 -33.02
C ASN A 241 -0.35 -19.13 -31.70
N ILE A 242 0.47 -19.38 -30.68
CA ILE A 242 0.24 -18.94 -29.31
C ILE A 242 1.21 -17.77 -29.01
N PRO A 243 0.70 -16.55 -28.75
CA PRO A 243 1.51 -15.40 -28.39
C PRO A 243 2.32 -15.61 -27.10
N ALA A 244 3.33 -14.76 -26.90
CA ALA A 244 4.08 -14.72 -25.65
C ALA A 244 3.14 -14.51 -24.45
N ASN A 245 3.44 -15.17 -23.33
CA ASN A 245 2.63 -15.16 -22.10
C ASN A 245 1.25 -15.82 -22.21
N ASN A 246 0.93 -16.48 -23.31
CA ASN A 246 -0.28 -17.31 -23.43
C ASN A 246 0.09 -18.80 -23.49
N CYS A 247 -0.91 -19.64 -23.28
CA CYS A 247 -0.78 -21.10 -23.36
C CYS A 247 -2.05 -21.71 -23.94
N ALA A 248 -1.91 -22.91 -24.50
CA ALA A 248 -3.04 -23.76 -24.88
C ALA A 248 -3.07 -24.98 -23.96
N VAL A 249 -4.27 -25.46 -23.67
CA VAL A 249 -4.46 -26.76 -23.02
C VAL A 249 -5.00 -27.73 -24.05
N LEU A 250 -4.27 -28.83 -24.24
CA LEU A 250 -4.64 -29.92 -25.14
C LEU A 250 -5.22 -31.06 -24.31
N GLN A 251 -6.20 -31.75 -24.88
CA GLN A 251 -6.85 -32.90 -24.26
C GLN A 251 -6.72 -34.12 -25.16
N ARG A 252 -6.24 -35.23 -24.60
CA ARG A 252 -6.18 -36.54 -25.25
C ARG A 252 -6.87 -37.57 -24.36
N GLY A 253 -8.13 -37.88 -24.66
CA GLY A 253 -8.95 -38.68 -23.75
C GLY A 253 -9.10 -37.96 -22.40
N ASP A 254 -8.57 -38.56 -21.33
CA ASP A 254 -8.60 -38.01 -19.97
C ASP A 254 -7.34 -37.21 -19.60
N ASP A 255 -6.28 -37.28 -20.42
CA ASP A 255 -5.02 -36.59 -20.16
C ASP A 255 -5.06 -35.16 -20.69
N LEU A 256 -4.55 -34.22 -19.88
CA LEU A 256 -4.43 -32.80 -20.20
C LEU A 256 -2.95 -32.41 -20.27
N GLU A 257 -2.55 -31.73 -21.34
CA GLU A 257 -1.19 -31.23 -21.53
C GLU A 257 -1.20 -29.72 -21.76
N LEU A 258 -0.21 -29.04 -21.18
CA LEU A 258 0.00 -27.62 -21.38
C LEU A 258 0.97 -27.40 -22.53
N LEU A 259 0.52 -26.65 -23.53
CA LEU A 259 1.34 -26.17 -24.61
C LEU A 259 1.67 -24.69 -24.39
N GLY A 260 2.96 -24.36 -24.39
CA GLY A 260 3.46 -23.00 -24.19
C GLY A 260 3.31 -22.09 -25.41
N ALA A 261 3.88 -20.89 -25.32
CA ALA A 261 3.92 -19.94 -26.42
C ALA A 261 4.76 -20.47 -27.60
N GLY A 262 4.34 -20.14 -28.83
CA GLY A 262 4.99 -20.56 -30.06
C GLY A 262 4.04 -21.12 -31.11
N GLN A 263 4.63 -21.60 -32.20
CA GLN A 263 3.92 -22.24 -33.30
C GLN A 263 3.97 -23.76 -33.12
N SER A 264 2.79 -24.38 -33.05
CA SER A 264 2.65 -25.82 -32.87
C SER A 264 1.67 -26.38 -33.87
N VAL A 265 1.89 -27.63 -34.26
CA VAL A 265 0.99 -28.37 -35.16
C VAL A 265 0.73 -29.72 -34.56
N ILE A 266 -0.54 -30.07 -34.48
CA ILE A 266 -1.03 -31.31 -33.91
C ILE A 266 -1.67 -32.08 -35.06
N THR A 267 -1.12 -33.25 -35.36
CA THR A 267 -1.61 -34.15 -36.43
C THR A 267 -2.39 -35.33 -35.89
N ASN A 268 -2.34 -35.57 -34.57
CA ASN A 268 -3.03 -36.70 -33.96
C ASN A 268 -4.54 -36.38 -33.82
N PRO A 269 -5.43 -37.17 -34.44
CA PRO A 269 -6.87 -36.90 -34.41
C PRO A 269 -7.50 -37.10 -33.03
N SER A 270 -6.83 -37.82 -32.11
CA SER A 270 -7.32 -38.03 -30.74
C SER A 270 -7.04 -36.84 -29.81
N VAL A 271 -6.25 -35.86 -30.25
CA VAL A 271 -5.89 -34.69 -29.46
C VAL A 271 -6.79 -33.53 -29.88
N THR A 272 -7.51 -32.95 -28.91
CA THR A 272 -8.38 -31.79 -29.13
C THR A 272 -7.89 -30.59 -28.34
N LEU A 273 -8.16 -29.38 -28.84
CA LEU A 273 -7.88 -28.15 -28.11
C LEU A 273 -8.98 -27.92 -27.08
N ARG A 274 -8.64 -27.94 -25.79
CA ARG A 274 -9.59 -27.65 -24.71
C ARG A 274 -9.87 -26.15 -24.61
N GLY A 275 -8.82 -25.34 -24.70
CA GLY A 275 -8.92 -23.89 -24.58
C GLY A 275 -7.55 -23.21 -24.68
N LEU A 276 -7.59 -21.90 -24.92
CA LEU A 276 -6.44 -21.01 -24.85
C LEU A 276 -6.58 -20.12 -23.63
N TYR A 277 -5.48 -19.86 -22.93
CA TYR A 277 -5.46 -19.08 -21.70
C TYR A 277 -4.29 -18.12 -21.70
N THR A 278 -4.45 -16.99 -21.02
CA THR A 278 -3.37 -16.03 -20.79
C THR A 278 -2.77 -16.25 -19.40
N LEU A 279 -1.44 -16.34 -19.34
CA LEU A 279 -0.64 -16.36 -18.10
C LEU A 279 -0.22 -14.94 -17.68
N GLY A 280 -0.61 -13.93 -18.47
CA GLY A 280 -0.41 -12.53 -18.15
C GLY A 280 -1.26 -12.08 -16.96
N GLU A 281 -0.89 -10.92 -16.41
CA GLU A 281 -1.73 -10.24 -15.43
C GLU A 281 -2.97 -9.69 -16.13
N ASN A 282 -4.14 -9.97 -15.57
CA ASN A 282 -5.40 -9.42 -16.02
C ASN A 282 -6.03 -8.61 -14.90
N GLN A 283 -6.80 -7.61 -15.31
CA GLN A 283 -7.51 -6.73 -14.41
C GLN A 283 -8.89 -6.43 -14.97
N LEU A 284 -9.90 -6.47 -14.12
CA LEU A 284 -11.28 -6.19 -14.52
C LEU A 284 -12.08 -5.65 -13.34
N GLU A 285 -13.01 -4.76 -13.67
CA GLU A 285 -14.06 -4.32 -12.76
C GLU A 285 -15.20 -5.32 -12.76
N MET A 286 -15.59 -5.77 -11.56
CA MET A 286 -16.68 -6.70 -11.36
C MET A 286 -17.77 -6.05 -10.51
N PRO A 287 -18.97 -5.80 -11.07
CA PRO A 287 -20.12 -5.44 -10.25
C PRO A 287 -20.64 -6.68 -9.51
N THR A 288 -20.83 -6.57 -8.21
CA THR A 288 -21.45 -7.61 -7.38
C THR A 288 -22.98 -7.52 -7.48
N LYS A 289 -23.65 -8.63 -7.17
CA LYS A 289 -25.10 -8.58 -6.89
C LYS A 289 -25.36 -7.84 -5.58
N ASP A 290 -26.63 -7.52 -5.33
CA ASP A 290 -27.07 -6.89 -4.10
C ASP A 290 -26.83 -7.83 -2.90
N ILE A 291 -26.11 -7.32 -1.90
CA ILE A 291 -25.75 -8.02 -0.67
C ILE A 291 -26.36 -7.29 0.52
N PHE A 292 -26.99 -8.02 1.43
CA PHE A 292 -27.55 -7.43 2.65
C PHE A 292 -26.47 -7.33 3.73
N THR A 293 -26.36 -6.13 4.31
CA THR A 293 -25.59 -5.89 5.53
C THR A 293 -26.29 -6.48 6.75
N ARG A 294 -25.62 -6.48 7.91
CA ARG A 294 -26.21 -6.93 9.19
C ARG A 294 -27.51 -6.18 9.51
N ASP A 295 -27.58 -4.90 9.13
CA ASP A 295 -28.72 -4.01 9.31
C ASP A 295 -29.83 -4.20 8.24
N GLN A 296 -29.74 -5.25 7.41
CA GLN A 296 -30.67 -5.53 6.31
C GLN A 296 -30.76 -4.43 5.25
N VAL A 297 -29.70 -3.63 5.10
CA VAL A 297 -29.59 -2.63 4.01
C VAL A 297 -28.91 -3.29 2.80
N PRO A 298 -29.53 -3.28 1.60
CA PRO A 298 -28.94 -3.84 0.40
C PRO A 298 -27.84 -2.93 -0.15
N VAL A 299 -26.68 -3.52 -0.43
CA VAL A 299 -25.48 -2.87 -0.94
C VAL A 299 -25.03 -3.59 -2.21
N SER A 300 -24.84 -2.82 -3.27
CA SER A 300 -24.16 -3.26 -4.48
C SER A 300 -22.73 -2.73 -4.44
N LEU A 301 -21.73 -3.60 -4.56
CA LEU A 301 -20.33 -3.22 -4.61
C LEU A 301 -19.80 -3.35 -6.04
N THR A 302 -18.97 -2.42 -6.46
CA THR A 302 -18.16 -2.57 -7.67
C THR A 302 -16.72 -2.76 -7.21
N ILE A 303 -16.16 -3.93 -7.49
CA ILE A 303 -14.80 -4.27 -7.09
C ILE A 303 -13.87 -4.27 -8.30
N TYR A 304 -12.62 -3.92 -8.05
CA TYR A 304 -11.51 -4.10 -8.96
C TYR A 304 -10.78 -5.39 -8.59
N LEU A 305 -10.68 -6.31 -9.54
CA LEU A 305 -9.94 -7.56 -9.37
C LEU A 305 -8.71 -7.55 -10.28
N LYS A 306 -7.54 -7.87 -9.70
CA LYS A 306 -6.31 -8.11 -10.45
C LYS A 306 -5.78 -9.51 -10.15
N TRP A 307 -5.67 -10.34 -11.19
CA TRP A 307 -5.28 -11.74 -11.05
C TRP A 307 -4.28 -12.17 -12.13
N GLN A 308 -3.61 -13.28 -11.87
CA GLN A 308 -2.72 -13.93 -12.82
C GLN A 308 -2.93 -15.45 -12.77
N LEU A 309 -3.09 -16.09 -13.94
CA LEU A 309 -3.17 -17.54 -14.03
C LEU A 309 -1.77 -18.14 -14.06
N THR A 310 -1.43 -18.99 -13.09
CA THR A 310 -0.13 -19.68 -13.05
C THR A 310 -0.25 -21.15 -13.43
N GLU A 311 -1.34 -21.81 -13.05
CA GLU A 311 -1.57 -23.24 -13.31
C GLU A 311 -2.88 -23.49 -14.10
N PRO A 312 -2.91 -23.23 -15.42
CA PRO A 312 -4.10 -23.41 -16.27
C PRO A 312 -4.64 -24.85 -16.32
N LEU A 313 -3.82 -25.84 -16.00
CA LEU A 313 -4.26 -27.25 -15.91
C LEU A 313 -5.26 -27.48 -14.78
N ARG A 314 -5.17 -26.73 -13.67
CA ARG A 314 -6.16 -26.83 -12.58
C ARG A 314 -7.49 -26.24 -13.01
N LEU A 315 -7.46 -25.03 -13.57
CA LEU A 315 -8.65 -24.35 -14.08
C LEU A 315 -9.46 -25.23 -15.06
N THR A 316 -8.76 -25.90 -15.99
CA THR A 316 -9.42 -26.76 -17.00
C THR A 316 -10.01 -28.03 -16.42
N LYS A 317 -9.42 -28.62 -15.37
CA LYS A 317 -9.98 -29.77 -14.64
C LYS A 317 -11.31 -29.44 -13.97
N HIS A 318 -11.47 -28.20 -13.48
CA HIS A 318 -12.74 -27.72 -12.92
C HIS A 318 -13.77 -27.33 -13.99
N GLY A 319 -13.39 -27.31 -15.27
CA GLY A 319 -14.30 -27.06 -16.39
C GLY A 319 -14.58 -25.59 -16.69
N TYR A 320 -13.82 -24.65 -16.11
CA TYR A 320 -13.98 -23.23 -16.38
C TYR A 320 -13.27 -22.80 -17.68
N ASN A 321 -13.96 -21.95 -18.46
CA ASN A 321 -13.44 -21.45 -19.74
C ASN A 321 -12.56 -20.20 -19.56
N THR A 322 -12.83 -19.39 -18.53
CA THR A 322 -12.03 -18.21 -18.21
C THR A 322 -11.67 -18.19 -16.72
N PRO A 323 -10.50 -17.65 -16.33
CA PRO A 323 -10.16 -17.47 -14.92
C PRO A 323 -11.15 -16.56 -14.19
N TYR A 324 -11.71 -15.57 -14.91
CA TYR A 324 -12.70 -14.65 -14.37
C TYR A 324 -13.98 -15.37 -13.94
N ASP A 325 -14.49 -16.31 -14.75
CA ASP A 325 -15.71 -17.06 -14.40
C ASP A 325 -15.52 -17.88 -13.11
N ALA A 326 -14.33 -18.47 -12.91
CA ALA A 326 -14.00 -19.20 -11.68
C ALA A 326 -13.94 -18.26 -10.46
N LEU A 327 -13.32 -17.08 -10.61
CA LEU A 327 -13.21 -16.09 -9.53
C LEU A 327 -14.56 -15.45 -9.18
N ARG A 328 -15.41 -15.18 -10.17
CA ARG A 328 -16.66 -14.43 -10.00
C ARG A 328 -17.57 -15.07 -8.96
N ASP A 329 -17.81 -16.37 -9.06
CA ASP A 329 -18.75 -17.08 -8.18
C ASP A 329 -18.22 -17.15 -6.74
N LYS A 330 -16.92 -17.42 -6.57
CA LYS A 330 -16.27 -17.46 -5.26
C LYS A 330 -16.20 -16.07 -4.62
N THR A 331 -15.82 -15.07 -5.39
CA THR A 331 -15.75 -13.67 -4.94
C THR A 331 -17.11 -13.19 -4.45
N GLN A 332 -18.18 -13.48 -5.21
CA GLN A 332 -19.53 -13.14 -4.80
C GLN A 332 -19.91 -13.82 -3.47
N SER A 333 -19.58 -15.09 -3.29
CA SER A 333 -19.87 -15.82 -2.05
C SER A 333 -19.12 -15.25 -0.85
N ILE A 334 -17.81 -15.03 -0.98
CA ILE A 334 -16.94 -14.50 0.09
C ILE A 334 -17.36 -13.08 0.47
N LEU A 335 -17.59 -12.21 -0.52
CA LEU A 335 -18.06 -10.84 -0.24
C LEU A 335 -19.43 -10.84 0.44
N THR A 336 -20.33 -11.76 0.06
CA THR A 336 -21.64 -11.88 0.71
C THR A 336 -21.49 -12.24 2.19
N GLN A 337 -20.62 -13.20 2.51
CA GLN A 337 -20.35 -13.61 3.88
C GLN A 337 -19.74 -12.48 4.70
N ILE A 338 -18.74 -11.77 4.15
CA ILE A 338 -18.08 -10.69 4.90
C ILE A 338 -19.04 -9.51 5.11
N VAL A 339 -19.74 -9.05 4.08
CA VAL A 339 -20.66 -7.89 4.17
C VAL A 339 -21.85 -8.19 5.08
N ALA A 340 -22.32 -9.44 5.16
CA ALA A 340 -23.40 -9.83 6.07
C ALA A 340 -23.06 -9.63 7.55
N HIS A 341 -21.78 -9.60 7.91
CA HIS A 341 -21.31 -9.34 9.27
C HIS A 341 -20.99 -7.86 9.55
N LEU A 342 -21.14 -6.98 8.55
CA LEU A 342 -20.79 -5.58 8.65
C LEU A 342 -22.04 -4.70 8.85
N ASP A 343 -21.88 -3.69 9.71
CA ASP A 343 -22.91 -2.70 10.02
C ASP A 343 -22.88 -1.56 8.98
N TYR A 344 -24.05 -1.04 8.60
CA TYR A 344 -24.19 0.06 7.64
C TYR A 344 -23.42 1.32 8.08
N SER A 345 -23.48 1.63 9.37
CA SER A 345 -22.88 2.84 9.95
C SER A 345 -21.35 2.88 9.82
N ALA A 346 -20.70 1.71 9.76
CA ALA A 346 -19.26 1.60 9.51
C ALA A 346 -18.92 1.91 8.04
N MET A 347 -19.78 1.54 7.10
CA MET A 347 -19.56 1.72 5.65
C MET A 347 -19.79 3.17 5.18
N VAL A 348 -20.71 3.90 5.82
CA VAL A 348 -21.05 5.28 5.42
C VAL A 348 -20.04 6.31 5.92
N LYS A 349 -19.53 6.16 7.16
CA LYS A 349 -18.56 7.10 7.77
C LYS A 349 -17.28 7.30 6.95
N GLN A 350 -16.97 6.36 6.06
CA GLN A 350 -15.81 6.39 5.16
C GLN A 350 -16.07 7.07 3.81
N ARG A 351 -17.29 7.51 3.51
CA ARG A 351 -17.61 8.12 2.20
C ARG A 351 -17.12 9.57 2.12
N SER A 352 -16.91 10.18 3.28
CA SER A 352 -16.62 11.61 3.46
C SER A 352 -15.13 11.97 3.47
N PHE A 353 -14.21 11.02 3.29
CA PHE A 353 -12.79 11.31 3.20
C PHE A 353 -12.33 11.30 1.74
N GLY A 354 -12.10 12.50 1.20
CA GLY A 354 -11.49 12.68 -0.12
C GLY A 354 -10.00 12.29 -0.13
N PRO A 355 -9.39 12.22 -1.33
CA PRO A 355 -8.05 11.69 -1.54
C PRO A 355 -6.90 12.51 -0.90
N ASP A 356 -7.16 13.68 -0.32
CA ASP A 356 -6.13 14.57 0.24
C ASP A 356 -5.80 14.33 1.74
N ASN A 357 -6.42 13.35 2.41
CA ASN A 357 -6.16 13.04 3.83
C ASN A 357 -5.63 11.61 4.08
N MET A 358 -4.77 11.08 3.20
CA MET A 358 -4.16 9.75 3.38
C MET A 358 -2.84 9.75 4.19
N GLU A 359 -2.58 10.76 5.04
CA GLU A 359 -1.26 10.89 5.70
C GLU A 359 -1.18 10.58 7.20
N ASP A 360 -2.28 10.21 7.87
CA ASP A 360 -2.22 9.82 9.29
C ASP A 360 -2.77 8.40 9.51
N GLY A 361 -1.88 7.43 9.72
CA GLY A 361 -2.19 6.03 9.97
C GLY A 361 -2.86 5.75 11.33
N SER A 362 -3.47 6.75 11.96
CA SER A 362 -4.11 6.67 13.27
C SER A 362 -5.63 6.63 13.24
N ASP A 363 -6.27 6.67 12.07
CA ASP A 363 -7.74 6.70 11.97
C ASP A 363 -8.37 5.29 11.92
N PRO A 364 -9.21 4.90 12.92
CA PRO A 364 -9.83 3.56 13.03
C PRO A 364 -10.86 3.25 11.94
N SER A 365 -11.19 4.23 11.09
CA SER A 365 -12.12 4.09 9.97
C SER A 365 -11.43 3.59 8.68
N SER A 366 -10.14 3.89 8.46
CA SER A 366 -9.35 3.34 7.35
C SER A 366 -9.11 1.83 7.52
N ALA A 367 -9.03 1.38 8.78
CA ALA A 367 -8.86 0.00 9.18
C ALA A 367 -9.97 -0.95 8.71
N PHE A 368 -11.16 -0.46 8.33
CA PHE A 368 -12.25 -1.32 7.84
C PHE A 368 -12.12 -1.68 6.36
N LEU A 369 -11.76 -0.74 5.47
CA LEU A 369 -11.51 -1.08 4.07
C LEU A 369 -10.26 -1.92 3.97
N ASP A 370 -9.28 -1.64 4.84
CA ASP A 370 -8.09 -2.45 4.97
C ASP A 370 -8.43 -3.83 5.53
N ALA A 371 -9.22 -3.96 6.61
CA ALA A 371 -9.63 -5.26 7.13
C ALA A 371 -10.55 -6.07 6.19
N LEU A 372 -11.48 -5.41 5.48
CA LEU A 372 -12.30 -6.03 4.43
C LEU A 372 -11.39 -6.49 3.30
N ARG A 373 -10.48 -5.64 2.84
CA ARG A 373 -9.51 -5.98 1.79
C ARG A 373 -8.63 -7.14 2.24
N THR A 374 -8.02 -7.10 3.42
CA THR A 374 -7.15 -8.17 3.94
C THR A 374 -7.92 -9.48 4.10
N ARG A 375 -9.06 -9.49 4.78
CA ARG A 375 -9.84 -10.73 4.97
C ARG A 375 -10.38 -11.28 3.66
N ALA A 376 -10.93 -10.41 2.82
CA ALA A 376 -11.46 -10.81 1.52
C ALA A 376 -10.34 -11.27 0.59
N MET A 377 -9.17 -10.62 0.62
CA MET A 377 -7.99 -11.02 -0.14
C MET A 377 -7.48 -12.38 0.31
N ASP A 378 -7.35 -12.62 1.61
CA ASP A 378 -6.82 -13.89 2.13
C ASP A 378 -7.75 -15.06 1.75
N GLU A 379 -9.06 -14.94 2.04
CA GLU A 379 -10.04 -15.97 1.71
C GLU A 379 -10.17 -16.19 0.19
N MET A 380 -10.18 -15.10 -0.60
CA MET A 380 -10.24 -15.24 -2.06
C MET A 380 -8.94 -15.77 -2.65
N HIS A 381 -7.79 -15.42 -2.11
CA HIS A 381 -6.51 -15.90 -2.58
C HIS A 381 -6.40 -17.41 -2.34
N GLU A 382 -6.79 -17.89 -1.16
CA GLU A 382 -6.86 -19.33 -0.87
C GLU A 382 -7.80 -20.06 -1.83
N ALA A 383 -9.00 -19.52 -2.07
CA ALA A 383 -9.94 -20.09 -3.03
C ALA A 383 -9.44 -20.03 -4.49
N ALA A 384 -8.71 -18.98 -4.87
CA ALA A 384 -8.17 -18.82 -6.21
C ALA A 384 -7.03 -19.81 -6.51
N LEU A 385 -6.23 -20.14 -5.49
CA LEU A 385 -5.14 -21.12 -5.61
C LEU A 385 -5.63 -22.53 -5.94
N GLU A 386 -6.85 -22.91 -5.54
CA GLU A 386 -7.48 -24.18 -5.93
C GLU A 386 -7.58 -24.29 -7.47
N TYR A 387 -7.95 -23.18 -8.12
CA TYR A 387 -8.06 -23.09 -9.58
C TYR A 387 -6.73 -22.78 -10.28
N GLY A 388 -5.62 -22.64 -9.55
CA GLY A 388 -4.32 -22.26 -10.10
C GLY A 388 -4.19 -20.78 -10.46
N ILE A 389 -5.00 -19.93 -9.83
CA ILE A 389 -5.02 -18.48 -10.03
C ILE A 389 -4.38 -17.79 -8.82
N ILE A 390 -3.50 -16.84 -9.08
CA ILE A 390 -2.92 -15.96 -8.06
C ILE A 390 -3.67 -14.63 -8.10
N LEU A 391 -4.41 -14.32 -7.04
CA LEU A 391 -5.00 -13.00 -6.85
C LEU A 391 -3.89 -12.04 -6.39
N LYS A 392 -3.63 -10.97 -7.14
CA LYS A 392 -2.61 -9.97 -6.83
C LYS A 392 -3.18 -8.78 -6.08
N ASP A 393 -4.34 -8.32 -6.51
CA ASP A 393 -4.97 -7.16 -5.89
C ASP A 393 -6.50 -7.25 -5.94
N LEU A 394 -7.11 -6.68 -4.92
CA LEU A 394 -8.54 -6.44 -4.80
C LEU A 394 -8.75 -5.06 -4.19
N ALA A 395 -9.57 -4.26 -4.85
CA ALA A 395 -10.01 -2.97 -4.31
C ALA A 395 -11.51 -2.80 -4.49
N VAL A 396 -12.16 -2.08 -3.57
CA VAL A 396 -13.56 -1.69 -3.72
C VAL A 396 -13.59 -0.31 -4.36
N ILE A 397 -14.12 -0.20 -5.58
CA ILE A 397 -14.19 1.06 -6.34
C ILE A 397 -15.39 1.88 -5.88
N ASP A 398 -16.56 1.26 -5.90
CA ASP A 398 -17.82 1.94 -5.62
C ASP A 398 -18.72 1.08 -4.73
N ARG A 399 -19.53 1.77 -3.93
CA ARG A 399 -20.55 1.16 -3.07
C ARG A 399 -21.85 1.92 -3.24
N GLN A 400 -22.86 1.22 -3.72
CA GLN A 400 -24.19 1.75 -3.96
C GLN A 400 -25.17 1.12 -2.98
N PHE A 401 -25.66 1.93 -2.04
CA PHE A 401 -26.75 1.53 -1.16
C PHE A 401 -28.07 1.73 -1.90
N LYS A 402 -28.89 0.68 -1.98
CA LYS A 402 -30.19 0.76 -2.63
C LYS A 402 -31.31 0.99 -1.60
N GLY A 403 -32.31 1.77 -1.98
CA GLY A 403 -33.57 1.96 -1.23
C GLY A 403 -33.68 3.24 -0.41
N ASP A 404 -34.92 3.58 -0.04
CA ASP A 404 -35.26 4.80 0.73
C ASP A 404 -34.60 4.84 2.10
N ILE A 405 -34.27 3.66 2.66
CA ILE A 405 -33.61 3.48 3.96
C ILE A 405 -32.19 4.07 3.96
N ALA A 406 -31.47 4.03 2.85
CA ALA A 406 -30.15 4.67 2.76
C ALA A 406 -30.29 6.19 2.91
N SER A 407 -31.29 6.79 2.26
CA SER A 407 -31.54 8.24 2.37
C SER A 407 -32.01 8.66 3.77
N THR A 408 -32.78 7.83 4.47
CA THR A 408 -33.22 8.12 5.83
C THR A 408 -32.11 7.89 6.85
N MET A 409 -31.29 6.85 6.68
CA MET A 409 -30.12 6.61 7.52
C MET A 409 -29.03 7.65 7.29
N ASP A 410 -28.83 8.14 6.07
CA ASP A 410 -27.95 9.28 5.80
C ASP A 410 -28.45 10.54 6.51
N LYS A 411 -29.77 10.79 6.53
CA LYS A 411 -30.37 11.89 7.31
C LYS A 411 -30.21 11.69 8.83
N LEU A 412 -30.35 10.46 9.32
CA LEU A 412 -30.20 10.16 10.75
C LEU A 412 -28.75 10.23 11.19
N THR A 413 -27.80 9.76 10.37
CA THR A 413 -26.37 9.83 10.65
C THR A 413 -25.85 11.25 10.55
N THR A 414 -26.25 12.03 9.54
CA THR A 414 -25.94 13.47 9.48
C THR A 414 -26.53 14.23 10.68
N ARG A 415 -27.77 13.93 11.08
CA ARG A 415 -28.37 14.51 12.29
C ARG A 415 -27.64 14.08 13.57
N ALA A 416 -27.22 12.83 13.67
CA ALA A 416 -26.47 12.33 14.82
C ALA A 416 -25.05 12.94 14.89
N LEU A 417 -24.37 13.08 13.75
CA LEU A 417 -23.08 13.78 13.66
C LEU A 417 -23.25 15.26 13.99
N GLN A 418 -24.29 15.91 13.48
CA GLN A 418 -24.62 17.29 13.83
C GLN A 418 -24.90 17.42 15.33
N ALA A 419 -25.69 16.52 15.92
CA ALA A 419 -25.94 16.48 17.35
C ALA A 419 -24.67 16.21 18.17
N GLN A 420 -23.75 15.39 17.66
CA GLN A 420 -22.45 15.13 18.31
C GLN A 420 -21.55 16.36 18.25
N VAL A 421 -21.51 17.07 17.11
CA VAL A 421 -20.77 18.33 16.97
C VAL A 421 -21.39 19.42 17.82
N GLU A 422 -22.72 19.52 17.86
CA GLU A 422 -23.46 20.43 18.73
C GLU A 422 -23.19 20.13 20.21
N ALA A 423 -23.23 18.86 20.63
CA ALA A 423 -22.89 18.46 21.99
C ALA A 423 -21.44 18.79 22.34
N ALA A 424 -20.48 18.49 21.46
CA ALA A 424 -19.08 18.83 21.67
C ALA A 424 -18.84 20.34 21.71
N ASN A 425 -19.57 21.11 20.89
CA ASN A 425 -19.53 22.57 20.91
C ASN A 425 -20.15 23.13 22.20
N VAL A 426 -21.25 22.55 22.68
CA VAL A 426 -21.88 22.90 23.97
C VAL A 426 -20.96 22.58 25.13
N ASP A 427 -20.26 21.44 25.11
CA ASP A 427 -19.26 21.09 26.13
C ASP A 427 -18.04 22.03 26.10
N ARG A 428 -17.61 22.44 24.89
CA ARG A 428 -16.57 23.46 24.72
C ARG A 428 -17.05 24.83 25.21
N GLU A 429 -18.30 25.20 24.96
CA GLU A 429 -18.88 26.45 25.45
C GLU A 429 -19.05 26.44 26.97
N ASN A 430 -19.52 25.33 27.55
CA ASN A 430 -19.66 25.14 28.99
C ASN A 430 -18.29 25.18 29.68
N SER A 431 -17.29 24.49 29.15
CA SER A 431 -15.93 24.55 29.70
C SER A 431 -15.29 25.93 29.57
N ASN A 432 -15.59 26.67 28.48
CA ASN A 432 -15.17 28.07 28.36
C ASN A 432 -15.89 28.98 29.37
N LYS A 433 -17.20 28.80 29.61
CA LYS A 433 -17.95 29.55 30.63
C LYS A 433 -17.43 29.28 32.03
N VAL A 434 -17.19 28.02 32.39
CA VAL A 434 -16.60 27.66 33.69
C VAL A 434 -15.22 28.30 33.85
N LYS A 435 -14.36 28.25 32.83
CA LYS A 435 -13.05 28.93 32.86
C LYS A 435 -13.16 30.45 32.97
N GLN A 436 -14.16 31.07 32.35
CA GLN A 436 -14.41 32.51 32.49
C GLN A 436 -14.87 32.87 33.90
N GLU A 437 -15.76 32.08 34.50
CA GLU A 437 -16.22 32.26 35.88
C GLU A 437 -15.11 32.01 36.89
N GLU A 438 -14.29 30.97 36.71
CA GLU A 438 -13.08 30.72 37.50
C GLU A 438 -12.06 31.86 37.37
N GLY A 439 -11.88 32.37 36.14
CA GLY A 439 -11.08 33.57 35.87
C GLY A 439 -11.60 34.78 36.65
N ALA A 440 -12.90 35.05 36.60
CA ALA A 440 -13.53 36.16 37.33
C ALA A 440 -13.41 35.99 38.86
N LEU A 441 -13.60 34.78 39.38
CA LEU A 441 -13.42 34.44 40.79
C LEU A 441 -11.97 34.66 41.23
N SER A 442 -10.99 34.27 40.41
CA SER A 442 -9.56 34.47 40.70
C SER A 442 -9.21 35.96 40.76
N VAL A 443 -9.72 36.78 39.83
CA VAL A 443 -9.53 38.24 39.82
C VAL A 443 -10.19 38.88 41.04
N ALA A 444 -11.40 38.44 41.42
CA ALA A 444 -12.07 38.92 42.62
C ALA A 444 -11.28 38.59 43.90
N ARG A 445 -10.71 37.38 43.98
CA ARG A 445 -9.85 36.96 45.10
C ARG A 445 -8.57 37.78 45.19
N ILE A 446 -7.91 38.04 44.06
CA ILE A 446 -6.72 38.91 44.00
C ILE A 446 -7.08 40.33 44.43
N LYS A 447 -8.21 40.89 43.98
CA LYS A 447 -8.68 42.22 44.42
C LYS A 447 -8.98 42.27 45.91
N ALA A 448 -9.61 41.24 46.48
CA ALA A 448 -9.86 41.15 47.90
C ALA A 448 -8.54 41.07 48.70
N GLN A 449 -7.57 40.30 48.22
CA GLN A 449 -6.25 40.21 48.83
C GLN A 449 -5.45 41.51 48.71
N SER A 450 -5.55 42.23 47.59
CA SER A 450 -4.92 43.55 47.43
C SER A 450 -5.55 44.59 48.35
N LEU A 451 -6.88 44.56 48.53
CA LEU A 451 -7.57 45.46 49.47
C LEU A 451 -7.17 45.16 50.92
N ASN A 452 -7.08 43.88 51.31
CA ASN A 452 -6.64 43.49 52.65
C ASN A 452 -5.19 43.92 52.91
N THR A 453 -4.27 43.69 51.97
CA THR A 453 -2.87 44.11 52.12
C THR A 453 -2.71 45.63 52.15
N GLN A 454 -3.54 46.37 51.42
CA GLN A 454 -3.57 47.83 51.48
C GLN A 454 -4.12 48.33 52.84
N ALA A 455 -5.19 47.71 53.35
CA ALA A 455 -5.73 47.99 54.67
C ALA A 455 -4.72 47.68 55.79
N ASP A 456 -4.00 46.55 55.69
CA ASP A 456 -2.93 46.19 56.62
C ASP A 456 -1.79 47.22 56.56
N ALA A 457 -1.35 47.62 55.36
CA ALA A 457 -0.32 48.63 55.19
C ALA A 457 -0.71 49.99 55.81
N ASP A 458 -1.97 50.40 55.66
CA ASP A 458 -2.47 51.63 56.27
C ASP A 458 -2.61 51.51 57.80
N ALA A 459 -3.02 50.34 58.32
CA ALA A 459 -3.00 50.07 59.76
C ALA A 459 -1.58 50.12 60.33
N TYR A 460 -0.60 49.55 59.64
CA TYR A 460 0.82 49.62 60.02
C TYR A 460 1.33 51.07 60.06
N LYS A 461 0.96 51.92 59.09
CA LYS A 461 1.32 53.35 59.11
C LYS A 461 0.77 54.07 60.33
N VAL A 462 -0.49 53.82 60.69
CA VAL A 462 -1.12 54.45 61.88
C VAL A 462 -0.44 53.99 63.16
N ILE A 463 -0.16 52.69 63.31
CA ILE A 463 0.55 52.15 64.49
C ILE A 463 1.98 52.69 64.58
N ALA A 464 2.69 52.80 63.46
CA ALA A 464 4.04 53.36 63.42
C ALA A 464 4.04 54.85 63.80
N ALA A 465 3.08 55.63 63.28
CA ALA A 465 2.92 57.05 63.63
C ALA A 465 2.59 57.23 65.12
N ALA A 466 1.70 56.39 65.67
CA ALA A 466 1.36 56.41 67.09
C ALA A 466 2.55 56.03 67.99
N LYS A 467 3.34 55.02 67.61
CA LYS A 467 4.58 54.65 68.31
C LYS A 467 5.63 55.75 68.28
N ALA A 468 5.80 56.41 67.14
CA ALA A 468 6.72 57.54 67.00
C ALA A 468 6.29 58.72 67.89
N GLN A 469 4.98 59.04 67.95
CA GLN A 469 4.45 60.06 68.85
C GLN A 469 4.65 59.69 70.33
N ALA A 470 4.39 58.44 70.71
CA ALA A 470 4.60 57.98 72.09
C ALA A 470 6.08 58.03 72.51
N GLN A 471 7.00 57.65 71.62
CA GLN A 471 8.44 57.78 71.88
C GLN A 471 8.87 59.24 72.00
N ARG A 472 8.35 60.13 71.15
CA ARG A 472 8.63 61.56 71.24
C ARG A 472 8.20 62.14 72.59
N LEU A 473 6.98 61.80 73.03
CA LEU A 473 6.45 62.20 74.34
C LEU A 473 7.29 61.69 75.51
N ARG A 474 7.79 60.44 75.42
CA ARG A 474 8.67 59.88 76.45
C ARG A 474 10.00 60.62 76.55
N ILE A 475 10.61 60.94 75.41
CA ILE A 475 11.87 61.70 75.37
C ILE A 475 11.64 63.13 75.89
N GLU A 476 10.55 63.79 75.50
CA GLU A 476 10.18 65.12 76.02
C GLU A 476 9.94 65.09 77.55
N ALA A 477 9.28 64.06 78.08
CA ALA A 477 9.05 63.90 79.50
C ALA A 477 10.34 63.60 80.30
N GLU A 478 11.24 62.77 79.76
CA GLU A 478 12.56 62.50 80.36
C GLU A 478 13.43 63.78 80.37
N ALA A 479 13.43 64.55 79.27
CA ALA A 479 14.13 65.83 79.19
C ALA A 479 13.55 66.86 80.18
N ALA A 480 12.23 66.93 80.32
CA ALA A 480 11.58 67.80 81.30
C ALA A 480 11.89 67.38 82.75
N ALA A 481 11.92 66.08 83.04
CA ALA A 481 12.28 65.57 84.36
C ALA A 481 13.74 65.89 84.72
N GLU A 482 14.68 65.73 83.77
CA GLU A 482 16.08 66.10 83.99
C GLU A 482 16.28 67.60 84.17
N ALA A 483 15.58 68.43 83.39
CA ALA A 483 15.59 69.89 83.56
C ALA A 483 15.07 70.29 84.95
N THR A 484 14.00 69.63 85.42
CA THR A 484 13.43 69.87 86.75
C THR A 484 14.39 69.42 87.86
N ARG A 485 15.09 68.30 87.67
CA ARG A 485 16.11 67.82 88.62
C ARG A 485 17.27 68.81 88.74
N MET A 486 17.78 69.32 87.61
CA MET A 486 18.83 70.33 87.62
C MET A 486 18.38 71.64 88.29
N ALA A 487 17.14 72.08 88.02
CA ALA A 487 16.59 73.27 88.67
C ALA A 487 16.46 73.08 90.20
N ALA A 488 15.97 71.92 90.66
CA ALA A 488 15.85 71.61 92.07
C ALA A 488 17.21 71.50 92.79
N GLU A 489 18.23 70.95 92.12
CA GLU A 489 19.61 70.92 92.64
C GLU A 489 20.20 72.33 92.77
N ALA A 490 19.95 73.20 91.78
CA ALA A 490 20.37 74.60 91.83
C ALA A 490 19.69 75.37 92.98
N ASP A 491 18.38 75.18 93.17
CA ASP A 491 17.63 75.81 94.26
C ASP A 491 18.10 75.32 95.64
N ALA A 492 18.35 74.01 95.79
CA ALA A 492 18.88 73.44 97.02
C ALA A 492 20.28 74.01 97.37
N ALA A 493 21.14 74.21 96.37
CA ALA A 493 22.43 74.87 96.56
C ALA A 493 22.28 76.34 96.97
N ALA A 494 21.33 77.08 96.37
CA ALA A 494 21.05 78.46 96.73
C ALA A 494 20.54 78.60 98.17
N ILE A 495 19.65 77.71 98.62
CA ILE A 495 19.14 77.68 100.01
C ILE A 495 20.26 77.37 101.00
N ARG A 496 21.12 76.38 100.72
CA ARG A 496 22.27 76.07 101.59
C ARG A 496 23.21 77.26 101.74
N THR A 497 23.41 78.02 100.67
CA THR A 497 24.28 79.20 100.67
C THR A 497 23.65 80.34 101.48
N LYS A 498 22.34 80.59 101.32
CA LYS A 498 21.61 81.56 102.14
C LYS A 498 21.60 81.17 103.62
N ALA A 499 21.30 79.92 103.95
CA ALA A 499 21.27 79.45 105.33
C ALA A 499 22.64 79.55 106.04
N LYS A 500 23.75 79.38 105.29
CA LYS A 500 25.10 79.64 105.82
C LYS A 500 25.34 81.13 106.08
N ALA A 501 24.92 82.00 105.17
CA ALA A 501 25.03 83.45 105.36
C ALA A 501 24.21 83.94 106.56
N ASP A 502 23.02 83.37 106.79
CA ASP A 502 22.16 83.74 107.92
C ASP A 502 22.72 83.27 109.28
N ALA A 503 23.54 82.20 109.31
CA ALA A 503 24.15 81.69 110.53
C ALA A 503 25.34 82.52 111.05
N GLU A 504 25.94 83.37 110.21
CA GLU A 504 27.13 84.18 110.55
C GLU A 504 26.79 85.57 111.11
N VAL A 505 25.51 85.88 111.37
CA VAL A 505 25.07 87.18 111.91
C VAL A 505 25.28 87.24 113.43
N VAL A 506 26.26 88.04 113.87
CA VAL A 506 26.70 88.16 115.28
C VAL A 506 25.92 89.21 116.10
N ASP A 507 25.05 90.02 115.46
CA ASP A 507 24.32 91.12 116.11
C ASP A 507 22.91 90.67 116.58
N ASP A 508 22.66 90.72 117.90
CA ASP A 508 21.40 90.25 118.52
C ASP A 508 20.15 91.02 118.03
N PHE A 509 20.32 92.26 117.57
CA PHE A 509 19.21 93.04 116.99
C PHE A 509 18.82 92.55 115.59
N ALA A 510 19.79 92.07 114.79
CA ALA A 510 19.53 91.53 113.45
C ALA A 510 18.80 90.18 113.51
N ARG A 511 19.08 89.36 114.52
CA ARG A 511 18.40 88.07 114.74
C ARG A 511 16.91 88.24 115.03
N GLN A 512 16.52 89.28 115.76
CA GLN A 512 15.09 89.59 116.00
C GLN A 512 14.39 90.11 114.74
N MET A 513 15.07 90.87 113.90
CA MET A 513 14.51 91.32 112.61
C MET A 513 14.30 90.17 111.63
N GLU A 514 15.19 89.17 111.61
CA GLU A 514 15.00 87.94 110.82
C GLU A 514 13.80 87.11 111.31
N PHE A 515 13.59 86.97 112.62
CA PHE A 515 12.36 86.33 113.14
C PHE A 515 11.08 87.05 112.67
N ARG A 516 11.07 88.38 112.67
CA ARG A 516 9.94 89.16 112.14
C ARG A 516 9.77 88.99 110.63
N ARG A 517 10.85 88.84 109.87
CA ARG A 517 10.79 88.56 108.43
C ARG A 517 10.21 87.16 108.16
N MET A 518 10.58 86.17 108.97
CA MET A 518 9.98 84.84 108.94
C MET A 518 8.48 84.90 109.24
N GLU A 519 8.04 85.67 110.23
CA GLU A 519 6.61 85.88 110.51
C GLU A 519 5.88 86.52 109.33
N VAL A 520 6.46 87.55 108.69
CA VAL A 520 5.86 88.19 107.50
C VAL A 520 5.77 87.21 106.33
N SER A 521 6.79 86.38 106.11
CA SER A 521 6.75 85.34 105.07
C SER A 521 5.69 84.27 105.37
N ARG A 522 5.52 83.89 106.64
CA ARG A 522 4.48 82.95 107.10
C ARG A 522 3.08 83.52 106.86
N VAL A 523 2.85 84.78 107.19
CA VAL A 523 1.58 85.47 106.91
C VAL A 523 1.32 85.59 105.40
N LYS A 524 2.35 85.83 104.58
CA LYS A 524 2.21 85.89 103.11
C LYS A 524 1.88 84.52 102.48
N ALA A 525 2.40 83.43 103.03
CA ALA A 525 2.16 82.08 102.52
C ALA A 525 0.77 81.52 102.87
N PHE A 526 0.21 81.88 104.02
CA PHE A 526 -1.04 81.29 104.53
C PHE A 526 -2.25 82.25 104.63
N GLY A 527 -2.09 83.53 104.32
CA GLY A 527 -3.17 84.52 104.26
C GLY A 527 -3.49 85.23 105.58
N SER A 528 -4.05 86.45 105.51
CA SER A 528 -4.17 87.39 106.66
C SER A 528 -5.26 87.10 107.69
N LYS A 529 -6.14 86.10 107.44
CA LYS A 529 -7.25 85.74 108.35
C LYS A 529 -7.09 84.37 109.02
N THR A 530 -5.91 83.76 108.91
CA THR A 530 -5.67 82.41 109.40
C THR A 530 -5.16 82.48 110.84
N ILE A 531 -5.98 82.04 111.80
CA ILE A 531 -5.62 81.99 113.23
C ILE A 531 -4.93 80.65 113.50
N PHE A 532 -3.65 80.70 113.85
CA PHE A 532 -2.88 79.52 114.25
C PHE A 532 -3.07 79.28 115.75
N VAL A 533 -3.85 78.25 116.11
CA VAL A 533 -4.04 77.85 117.51
C VAL A 533 -2.91 76.87 117.90
N PRO A 534 -2.18 77.10 119.00
CA PRO A 534 -1.17 76.16 119.50
C PRO A 534 -1.83 74.83 119.90
N SER A 535 -1.30 73.72 119.40
CA SER A 535 -1.89 72.38 119.55
C SER A 535 -1.54 71.67 120.87
N GLU A 536 -1.24 72.39 121.95
CA GLU A 536 -0.87 71.78 123.24
C GLU A 536 -1.55 72.48 124.43
N GLY A 537 -2.61 71.87 124.98
CA GLY A 537 -3.20 72.22 126.29
C GLY A 537 -4.73 72.23 126.35
N LEU A 538 -5.27 71.60 127.42
CA LEU A 538 -6.64 71.44 128.00
C LEU A 538 -7.94 71.95 127.33
N GLY A 539 -7.93 72.73 126.24
CA GLY A 539 -9.10 73.18 125.48
C GLY A 539 -9.62 72.21 124.41
N SER A 540 -9.03 71.01 124.28
CA SER A 540 -9.34 70.03 123.22
C SER A 540 -10.77 69.44 123.29
N GLN A 541 -11.49 69.59 124.40
CA GLN A 541 -12.85 69.08 124.52
C GLN A 541 -13.92 70.04 123.97
N LEU A 542 -13.62 71.33 123.79
CA LEU A 542 -14.57 72.30 123.20
C LEU A 542 -14.52 72.33 121.66
N GLY A 543 -13.40 71.92 121.05
CA GLY A 543 -13.23 71.87 119.59
C GLY A 543 -14.08 70.79 118.90
N ASN A 544 -14.28 69.64 119.54
CA ASN A 544 -15.11 68.57 118.99
C ASN A 544 -16.61 68.90 118.99
N ALA A 545 -17.09 69.73 119.92
CA ALA A 545 -18.49 70.13 119.97
C ALA A 545 -18.87 71.15 118.87
N MET A 546 -17.95 72.04 118.48
CA MET A 546 -18.18 72.98 117.38
C MET A 546 -18.00 72.37 115.98
N ALA A 547 -17.08 71.40 115.83
CA ALA A 547 -16.87 70.71 114.55
C ALA A 547 -18.11 69.87 114.13
N VAL A 548 -18.78 69.23 115.08
CA VAL A 548 -20.03 68.47 114.81
C VAL A 548 -21.21 69.42 114.53
N GLY A 549 -21.25 70.60 115.16
CA GLY A 549 -22.26 71.63 114.89
C GLY A 549 -22.14 72.28 113.50
N MET A 550 -20.91 72.48 112.99
CA MET A 550 -20.68 73.00 111.63
C MET A 550 -20.92 71.96 110.54
N ALA A 551 -20.64 70.68 110.78
CA ALA A 551 -20.89 69.62 109.80
C ALA A 551 -22.39 69.38 109.54
N ALA A 552 -23.25 69.57 110.54
CA ALA A 552 -24.70 69.39 110.39
C ALA A 552 -25.37 70.50 109.54
N ASN A 553 -24.78 71.71 109.48
CA ASN A 553 -25.37 72.83 108.73
C ASN A 553 -24.85 72.93 107.28
N MET A 554 -23.76 72.23 106.94
CA MET A 554 -23.23 72.18 105.55
C MET A 554 -23.95 71.17 104.66
N GLY A 555 -24.72 70.22 105.23
CA GLY A 555 -25.55 69.28 104.47
C GLY A 555 -26.91 69.82 104.00
N ALA A 556 -27.34 71.00 104.47
CA ALA A 556 -28.65 71.57 104.16
C ALA A 556 -28.66 72.60 103.00
N ASN A 557 -27.50 73.01 102.48
CA ASN A 557 -27.37 74.11 101.51
C ASN A 557 -26.43 73.82 100.30
N SER A 558 -26.52 72.63 99.70
CA SER A 558 -26.00 72.43 98.34
C SER A 558 -27.03 71.68 97.48
N LYS A 559 -28.01 72.44 97.00
CA LYS A 559 -28.64 72.21 95.70
C LYS A 559 -28.00 73.14 94.69
#